data_AF-S9QFN4-F1
#
_entry.id   AF-S9QFN4-F1
#
_cell.length_a   1.000
_cell.length_b   1.000
_cell.length_c   1.000
_cell.angle_alpha   90.00
_cell.angle_beta   90.00
_cell.angle_gamma   90.00
#
_symmetry.space_group_name_H-M   'P 1'
#
loop_
_entity.id
_entity.type
_entity.pdbx_description
1 polymer ?
#
loop_
_entity_poly.entity_id
_entity_poly.type
_entity_poly.pdbx_seq_one_letter_code
_entity_poly.pdbx_strand_id
1 'polypeptide(L)'
;MLTFAVAVILLIITPGPGVLSIAGVGAAYGWRDGLRYGAGLFVGSNLVVAAVITGLAAVVLSAPTVRVVLMVASVAYLLYLASRVAFAGSRIAFIEAKSAPGIRAGILLQAINPKAYAVNTSLFTGFGFAPGDLVFETVTKVIILNVIWLPIHLGWLWAGVTLHRLNLSYRTQRMINYGMAAAMVAVVVLALLSTAMEAQ
;
A
#
# COMPACT_ATOMS: atom_id res chain seq x y z
N MET A 1 -18.77 -8.94 -13.66
CA MET A 1 -18.19 -7.57 -13.70
C MET A 1 -18.52 -6.76 -12.45
N LEU A 2 -19.80 -6.50 -12.13
CA LEU A 2 -20.18 -5.71 -10.95
C LEU A 2 -19.66 -6.30 -9.63
N THR A 3 -19.80 -7.61 -9.42
CA THR A 3 -19.28 -8.31 -8.23
C THR A 3 -17.78 -8.13 -8.06
N PHE A 4 -17.02 -8.22 -9.16
CA PHE A 4 -15.58 -7.94 -9.16
C PHE A 4 -15.29 -6.49 -8.77
N ALA A 5 -15.99 -5.52 -9.36
CA ALA A 5 -15.82 -4.10 -9.03
C ALA A 5 -16.10 -3.80 -7.54
N VAL A 6 -17.18 -4.36 -6.98
CA VAL A 6 -17.50 -4.24 -5.55
C VAL A 6 -16.41 -4.87 -4.69
N ALA A 7 -15.93 -6.07 -5.04
CA ALA A 7 -14.83 -6.72 -4.33
C ALA A 7 -13.54 -5.89 -4.38
N VAL A 8 -13.21 -5.28 -5.52
CA VAL A 8 -12.07 -4.36 -5.66
C VAL A 8 -12.21 -3.19 -4.70
N ILE A 9 -13.38 -2.53 -4.65
CA ILE A 9 -13.61 -1.40 -3.72
C ILE A 9 -13.37 -1.86 -2.28
N LEU A 10 -14.03 -2.92 -1.84
CA LEU A 10 -13.97 -3.40 -0.46
C LEU A 10 -12.55 -3.81 -0.06
N LEU A 11 -11.81 -4.49 -0.93
CA LEU A 11 -10.47 -4.98 -0.62
C LEU A 11 -9.41 -3.87 -0.67
N ILE A 12 -9.58 -2.84 -1.49
CA ILE A 12 -8.60 -1.75 -1.65
C ILE A 12 -8.84 -0.59 -0.69
N ILE A 13 -10.11 -0.27 -0.39
CA ILE A 13 -10.43 0.86 0.50
C ILE A 13 -9.98 0.61 1.95
N THR A 14 -9.86 -0.67 2.35
CA THR A 14 -9.45 -1.05 3.70
C THR A 14 -8.07 -0.48 4.05
N PRO A 15 -7.93 0.16 5.23
CA PRO A 15 -6.63 0.66 5.69
C PRO A 15 -5.57 -0.42 5.64
N GLY A 16 -4.49 -0.14 4.94
CA GLY A 16 -3.39 -1.07 4.73
C GLY A 16 -2.12 -0.32 4.34
N PRO A 17 -1.03 -1.06 4.09
CA PRO A 17 0.27 -0.48 3.79
C PRO A 17 0.24 0.61 2.72
N GLY A 18 -0.38 0.36 1.56
CA GLY A 18 -0.43 1.30 0.43
C GLY A 18 -1.22 2.59 0.71
N VAL A 19 -2.45 2.48 1.22
CA VAL A 19 -3.30 3.65 1.47
C VAL A 19 -2.83 4.49 2.67
N LEU A 20 -2.34 3.85 3.74
CA LEU A 20 -1.81 4.58 4.90
C LEU A 20 -0.45 5.22 4.61
N SER A 21 0.38 4.56 3.80
CA SER A 21 1.67 5.14 3.41
C SER A 21 1.51 6.38 2.55
N ILE A 22 0.64 6.38 1.54
CA ILE A 22 0.44 7.57 0.70
C ILE A 22 -0.23 8.71 1.48
N ALA A 23 -1.16 8.40 2.39
CA ALA A 23 -1.73 9.39 3.30
C ALA A 23 -0.67 9.97 4.26
N GLY A 24 0.19 9.13 4.84
CA GLY A 24 1.27 9.55 5.72
C GLY A 24 2.32 10.40 4.99
N VAL A 25 2.72 10.00 3.78
CA VAL A 25 3.62 10.80 2.92
C VAL A 25 2.96 12.12 2.54
N GLY A 26 1.66 12.13 2.21
CA GLY A 26 0.91 13.35 1.94
C GLY A 26 0.85 14.29 3.14
N ALA A 27 0.61 13.77 4.35
CA ALA A 27 0.57 14.53 5.59
C ALA A 27 1.94 15.11 5.98
N ALA A 28 3.01 14.39 5.70
CA ALA A 28 4.36 14.79 6.06
C ALA A 28 5.03 15.71 5.01
N TYR A 29 4.79 15.48 3.71
CA TYR A 29 5.56 16.06 2.61
C TYR A 29 4.70 16.73 1.52
N GLY A 30 3.37 16.70 1.64
CA GLY A 30 2.46 17.40 0.72
C GLY A 30 2.26 16.73 -0.65
N TRP A 31 1.60 17.46 -1.56
CA TRP A 31 1.12 16.92 -2.85
C TRP A 31 2.24 16.43 -3.77
N ARG A 32 3.29 17.23 -3.96
CA ARG A 32 4.33 16.94 -4.95
C ARG A 32 5.00 15.61 -4.66
N ASP A 33 5.41 15.39 -3.42
CA ASP A 33 6.09 14.16 -3.04
C ASP A 33 5.11 13.00 -2.86
N GLY A 34 3.91 13.25 -2.34
CA GLY A 34 2.84 12.26 -2.28
C GLY A 34 2.44 11.70 -3.64
N LEU A 35 2.38 12.53 -4.69
CA LEU A 35 2.12 12.08 -6.07
C LEU A 35 3.27 11.25 -6.63
N ARG A 36 4.53 11.64 -6.38
CA ARG A 36 5.70 10.85 -6.81
C ARG A 36 5.72 9.48 -6.15
N TYR A 37 5.45 9.43 -4.84
CA TYR A 37 5.31 8.19 -4.11
C TYR A 37 4.14 7.34 -4.63
N GLY A 38 2.97 7.97 -4.82
CA GLY A 38 1.76 7.35 -5.36
C GLY A 38 1.94 6.76 -6.76
N ALA A 39 2.68 7.43 -7.65
CA ALA A 39 3.05 6.87 -8.96
C ALA A 39 3.89 5.60 -8.80
N GLY A 40 4.78 5.56 -7.80
CA GLY A 40 5.51 4.35 -7.43
C GLY A 40 4.59 3.22 -6.97
N LEU A 41 3.61 3.52 -6.10
CA LEU A 41 2.61 2.53 -5.68
C LEU A 41 1.78 2.01 -6.87
N PHE A 42 1.40 2.89 -7.79
CA PHE A 42 0.62 2.49 -8.97
C PHE A 42 1.41 1.52 -9.86
N VAL A 43 2.66 1.87 -10.18
CA VAL A 43 3.55 1.00 -10.97
C VAL A 43 3.79 -0.32 -10.25
N GLY A 44 4.15 -0.26 -8.95
CA GLY A 44 4.39 -1.46 -8.15
C GLY A 44 3.16 -2.37 -8.05
N SER A 45 1.96 -1.79 -7.92
CA SER A 45 0.71 -2.56 -7.91
C SER A 45 0.50 -3.32 -9.23
N ASN A 46 0.75 -2.66 -10.36
CA ASN A 46 0.60 -3.30 -11.67
C ASN A 46 1.67 -4.38 -11.93
N LEU A 47 2.88 -4.23 -11.38
CA LEU A 47 3.89 -5.28 -11.40
C LEU A 47 3.44 -6.52 -10.59
N VAL A 48 2.84 -6.32 -9.42
CA VAL A 48 2.26 -7.41 -8.62
C VAL A 48 1.12 -8.09 -9.37
N VAL A 49 0.23 -7.31 -10.00
CA VAL A 49 -0.87 -7.84 -10.83
C VAL A 49 -0.33 -8.68 -11.99
N ALA A 50 0.72 -8.20 -12.69
CA ALA A 50 1.36 -8.97 -13.75
C ALA A 50 1.95 -10.29 -13.22
N ALA A 51 2.59 -10.28 -12.06
CA ALA A 51 3.11 -11.49 -11.43
C ALA A 51 1.98 -12.47 -11.03
N VAL A 52 0.82 -11.97 -10.61
CA VAL A 52 -0.35 -12.80 -10.29
C VAL A 52 -0.95 -13.42 -11.55
N ILE A 53 -1.23 -12.63 -12.58
CA ILE A 53 -1.85 -13.10 -13.84
C ILE A 53 -0.97 -14.13 -14.54
N THR A 54 0.35 -13.95 -14.53
CA THR A 54 1.31 -14.89 -15.14
C THR A 54 1.55 -16.15 -14.30
N GLY A 55 1.02 -16.22 -13.08
CA GLY A 55 1.27 -17.32 -12.14
C GLY A 55 2.64 -17.26 -11.44
N LEU A 56 3.50 -16.29 -11.79
CA LEU A 56 4.80 -16.10 -11.15
C LEU A 56 4.67 -15.94 -9.63
N ALA A 57 3.67 -15.18 -9.16
CA ALA A 57 3.41 -15.01 -7.75
C ALA A 57 3.11 -16.35 -7.05
N ALA A 58 2.35 -17.24 -7.69
CA ALA A 58 2.05 -18.56 -7.12
C ALA A 58 3.31 -19.43 -7.00
N VAL A 59 4.18 -19.40 -8.01
CA VAL A 59 5.45 -20.14 -8.01
C VAL A 59 6.39 -19.58 -6.93
N VAL A 60 6.63 -18.27 -6.93
CA VAL A 60 7.56 -17.61 -5.99
C VAL A 60 7.09 -17.75 -4.55
N LEU A 61 5.78 -17.57 -4.31
CA LEU A 61 5.22 -17.66 -2.97
C LEU A 61 4.99 -19.10 -2.53
N SER A 62 5.08 -20.11 -3.40
CA SER A 62 4.93 -21.52 -3.00
C SER A 62 5.91 -21.91 -1.88
N ALA A 63 7.11 -21.33 -1.86
CA ALA A 63 8.11 -21.51 -0.81
C ALA A 63 7.74 -20.74 0.47
N PRO A 64 7.52 -21.42 1.62
CA PRO A 64 7.17 -20.76 2.88
C PRO A 64 8.21 -19.72 3.32
N THR A 65 9.49 -19.99 3.11
CA THR A 65 10.59 -19.07 3.42
C THR A 65 10.45 -17.74 2.70
N VAL A 66 10.03 -17.72 1.43
CA VAL A 66 9.82 -16.49 0.66
C VAL A 66 8.68 -15.67 1.24
N ARG A 67 7.58 -16.31 1.63
CA ARG A 67 6.45 -15.62 2.29
C ARG A 67 6.91 -14.93 3.59
N VAL A 68 7.69 -15.64 4.41
CA VAL A 68 8.23 -15.10 5.67
C VAL A 68 9.18 -13.94 5.40
N VAL A 69 10.09 -14.06 4.42
CA VAL A 69 11.04 -12.99 4.05
C VAL A 69 10.30 -11.74 3.58
N LEU A 70 9.29 -11.88 2.70
CA LEU A 70 8.49 -10.75 2.24
C LEU A 70 7.70 -10.12 3.38
N MET A 71 7.13 -10.92 4.28
CA MET A 71 6.44 -10.42 5.46
C MET A 71 7.38 -9.59 6.35
N VAL A 72 8.53 -10.13 6.72
CA VAL A 72 9.52 -9.43 7.54
C VAL A 72 10.02 -8.16 6.84
N ALA A 73 10.30 -8.22 5.54
CA ALA A 73 10.71 -7.06 4.76
C ALA A 73 9.61 -5.98 4.73
N SER A 74 8.35 -6.35 4.50
CA SER A 74 7.21 -5.44 4.52
C SER A 74 7.02 -4.78 5.89
N VAL A 75 7.13 -5.55 6.97
CA VAL A 75 7.04 -5.05 8.34
C VAL A 75 8.16 -4.07 8.63
N ALA A 76 9.42 -4.45 8.37
CA ALA A 76 10.58 -3.58 8.57
C ALA A 76 10.45 -2.28 7.77
N TYR A 77 10.01 -2.38 6.52
CA TYR A 77 9.86 -1.22 5.65
C TYR A 77 8.69 -0.31 6.08
N LEU A 78 7.59 -0.87 6.58
CA LEU A 78 6.49 -0.07 7.13
C LEU A 78 6.88 0.62 8.43
N LEU A 79 7.65 -0.02 9.30
CA LEU A 79 8.21 0.62 10.50
C LEU A 79 9.18 1.74 10.11
N TYR A 80 10.02 1.52 9.09
CA TYR A 80 10.87 2.55 8.52
C TYR A 80 10.04 3.73 8.00
N LEU A 81 8.98 3.47 7.22
CA LEU A 81 8.14 4.54 6.68
C LEU A 81 7.34 5.26 7.78
N ALA A 82 6.84 4.52 8.77
CA ALA A 82 6.16 5.08 9.94
C ALA A 82 7.10 6.02 10.71
N SER A 83 8.37 5.65 10.90
CA SER A 83 9.36 6.54 11.52
C SER A 83 9.63 7.78 10.66
N ARG A 84 9.70 7.64 9.34
CA ARG A 84 9.84 8.78 8.41
C ARG A 84 8.66 9.74 8.43
N VAL A 85 7.44 9.23 8.65
CA VAL A 85 6.24 10.06 8.85
C VAL A 85 6.27 10.71 10.23
N ALA A 86 6.52 9.93 11.29
CA ALA A 86 6.57 10.38 12.68
C ALA A 86 7.57 11.53 12.92
N PHE A 87 8.74 11.47 12.29
CA PHE A 87 9.83 12.44 12.48
C PHE A 87 9.94 13.47 11.36
N ALA A 88 8.95 13.56 10.45
CA ALA A 88 8.95 14.55 9.39
C ALA A 88 9.05 15.99 9.95
N GLY A 89 9.93 16.81 9.37
CA GLY A 89 10.20 18.18 9.82
C GLY A 89 11.05 18.30 11.09
N SER A 90 11.50 17.18 11.69
CA SER A 90 12.38 17.19 12.85
C SER A 90 13.85 17.36 12.48
N ARG A 91 14.61 18.15 13.27
CA ARG A 91 16.08 18.29 13.14
C ARG A 91 16.83 17.28 14.02
N ILE A 92 16.28 16.09 14.28
CA ILE A 92 16.96 15.08 15.09
C ILE A 92 18.10 14.47 14.25
N ALA A 93 19.34 14.58 14.76
CA ALA A 93 20.58 14.31 14.02
C ALA A 93 20.81 12.84 13.58
N PHE A 94 19.97 11.89 14.00
CA PHE A 94 20.15 10.46 13.69
C PHE A 94 19.36 9.96 12.48
N ILE A 95 18.36 10.70 12.01
CA ILE A 95 17.60 10.36 10.80
C ILE A 95 17.45 11.66 10.00
N GLU A 96 18.22 11.83 8.93
CA GLU A 96 17.96 12.90 7.97
C GLU A 96 16.64 12.59 7.23
N ALA A 97 15.51 12.89 7.86
CA ALA A 97 14.19 12.92 7.24
C ALA A 97 14.03 14.14 6.29
N LYS A 98 15.13 14.59 5.66
CA LYS A 98 15.14 15.74 4.75
C LYS A 98 14.53 15.42 3.38
N SER A 99 14.66 14.18 2.92
CA SER A 99 14.08 13.74 1.64
C SER A 99 12.70 13.12 1.87
N ALA A 100 11.77 13.28 0.95
CA ALA A 100 10.51 12.52 0.96
C ALA A 100 10.71 11.16 0.28
N PRO A 101 9.97 10.10 0.68
CA PRO A 101 9.88 8.86 -0.10
C PRO A 101 9.37 9.15 -1.52
N GLY A 102 10.05 8.63 -2.55
CA GLY A 102 9.71 8.86 -3.96
C GLY A 102 9.17 7.62 -4.69
N ILE A 103 9.22 7.62 -6.02
CA ILE A 103 8.71 6.53 -6.88
C ILE A 103 9.27 5.17 -6.48
N ARG A 104 10.60 5.06 -6.32
CA ARG A 104 11.26 3.78 -5.95
C ARG A 104 10.74 3.23 -4.62
N ALA A 105 10.46 4.11 -3.67
CA ALA A 105 9.94 3.75 -2.36
C ALA A 105 8.49 3.19 -2.46
N GLY A 106 7.68 3.72 -3.38
CA GLY A 106 6.34 3.19 -3.66
C GLY A 106 6.39 1.84 -4.36
N ILE A 107 7.24 1.69 -5.37
CA ILE A 107 7.42 0.40 -6.08
C ILE A 107 7.86 -0.69 -5.10
N LEU A 108 8.88 -0.39 -4.30
CA LEU A 108 9.42 -1.33 -3.32
C LEU A 108 8.36 -1.76 -2.32
N LEU A 109 7.53 -0.82 -1.81
CA LEU A 109 6.46 -1.17 -0.87
C LEU A 109 5.53 -2.22 -1.48
N GLN A 110 5.07 -2.01 -2.71
CA GLN A 110 4.14 -2.94 -3.34
C GLN A 110 4.79 -4.30 -3.60
N ALA A 111 6.04 -4.30 -4.04
CA ALA A 111 6.78 -5.52 -4.34
C ALA A 111 6.99 -6.42 -3.10
N ILE A 112 7.20 -5.82 -1.92
CA ILE A 112 7.40 -6.58 -0.68
C ILE A 112 6.10 -6.81 0.11
N ASN A 113 5.00 -6.13 -0.23
CA ASN A 113 3.76 -6.17 0.54
C ASN A 113 2.96 -7.47 0.29
N PRO A 114 2.89 -8.42 1.24
CA PRO A 114 2.17 -9.68 1.06
C PRO A 114 0.66 -9.48 0.85
N LYS A 115 0.06 -8.41 1.42
CA LYS A 115 -1.36 -8.06 1.17
C LYS A 115 -1.61 -7.79 -0.31
N ALA A 116 -0.66 -7.18 -1.01
CA ALA A 116 -0.81 -6.89 -2.43
C ALA A 116 -0.94 -8.19 -3.26
N TYR A 117 -0.13 -9.20 -2.97
CA TYR A 117 -0.23 -10.50 -3.64
C TYR A 117 -1.51 -11.24 -3.26
N ALA A 118 -1.86 -11.30 -1.97
CA ALA A 118 -3.04 -11.99 -1.49
C ALA A 118 -4.33 -11.40 -2.11
N VAL A 119 -4.51 -10.08 -2.01
CA VAL A 119 -5.69 -9.38 -2.55
C VAL A 119 -5.80 -9.58 -4.06
N ASN A 120 -4.72 -9.35 -4.81
CA ASN A 120 -4.77 -9.50 -6.27
C ASN A 120 -5.00 -10.97 -6.67
N THR A 121 -4.43 -11.93 -5.97
CA THR A 121 -4.71 -13.36 -6.23
C THR A 121 -6.20 -13.65 -6.03
N SER A 122 -6.78 -13.28 -4.89
CA SER A 122 -8.22 -13.48 -4.62
C SER A 122 -9.12 -12.79 -5.65
N LEU A 123 -8.76 -11.59 -6.10
CA LEU A 123 -9.51 -10.85 -7.10
C LEU A 123 -9.49 -11.54 -8.47
N PHE A 124 -8.31 -11.98 -8.93
CA PHE A 124 -8.17 -12.57 -10.26
C PHE A 124 -8.69 -14.01 -10.32
N THR A 125 -8.56 -14.80 -9.25
CA THR A 125 -9.02 -16.21 -9.22
C THR A 125 -10.44 -16.38 -8.71
N GLY A 126 -10.91 -15.52 -7.79
CA GLY A 126 -12.19 -15.72 -7.08
C GLY A 126 -13.43 -15.11 -7.75
N PHE A 127 -13.26 -14.32 -8.81
CA PHE A 127 -14.35 -13.53 -9.40
C PHE A 127 -14.37 -13.64 -10.93
N GLY A 128 -14.61 -14.84 -11.46
CA GLY A 128 -14.81 -15.08 -12.90
C GLY A 128 -16.11 -14.47 -13.41
N PHE A 129 -16.11 -13.95 -14.65
CA PHE A 129 -17.36 -13.43 -15.27
C PHE A 129 -17.41 -13.54 -16.79
N ALA A 130 -16.34 -13.98 -17.45
CA ALA A 130 -16.26 -14.26 -18.87
C ALA A 130 -15.32 -15.46 -19.13
N PRO A 131 -15.62 -16.66 -18.57
CA PRO A 131 -14.72 -17.81 -18.63
C PRO A 131 -14.42 -18.32 -20.07
N GLY A 132 -15.26 -17.96 -21.05
CA GLY A 132 -15.06 -18.27 -22.46
C GLY A 132 -14.14 -17.31 -23.22
N ASP A 133 -13.74 -16.19 -22.61
CA ASP A 133 -12.82 -15.21 -23.21
C ASP A 133 -11.86 -14.66 -22.13
N LEU A 134 -10.78 -15.41 -21.91
CA LEU A 134 -9.78 -15.10 -20.88
C LEU A 134 -9.07 -13.77 -21.13
N VAL A 135 -8.87 -13.37 -22.39
CA VAL A 135 -8.21 -12.11 -22.73
C VAL A 135 -9.12 -10.95 -22.35
N PHE A 136 -10.39 -10.99 -22.79
CA PHE A 136 -11.38 -10.00 -22.42
C PHE A 136 -11.54 -9.90 -20.90
N GLU A 137 -11.66 -11.04 -20.20
CA GLU A 137 -11.82 -11.05 -18.74
C GLU A 137 -10.63 -10.40 -18.04
N THR A 138 -9.41 -10.80 -18.42
CA THR A 138 -8.18 -10.32 -17.79
C THR A 138 -7.98 -8.83 -18.01
N VAL A 139 -8.11 -8.35 -19.27
CA VAL A 139 -7.99 -6.93 -19.61
C VAL A 139 -9.05 -6.11 -18.88
N THR A 140 -10.29 -6.57 -18.87
CA THR A 140 -11.40 -5.89 -18.19
C THR A 140 -11.16 -5.82 -16.67
N LYS A 141 -10.67 -6.90 -16.05
CA LYS A 141 -10.30 -6.90 -14.62
C LYS A 141 -9.20 -5.88 -14.31
N VAL A 142 -8.15 -5.83 -15.13
CA VAL A 142 -7.04 -4.86 -14.96
C VAL A 142 -7.55 -3.42 -15.08
N ILE A 143 -8.42 -3.14 -16.05
CA ILE A 143 -9.02 -1.81 -16.23
C ILE A 143 -9.87 -1.43 -15.01
N ILE A 144 -10.82 -2.28 -14.62
CA ILE A 144 -11.69 -2.03 -13.46
C ILE A 144 -10.86 -1.81 -12.19
N LEU A 145 -9.86 -2.66 -11.96
CA LEU A 145 -8.95 -2.55 -10.83
C LEU A 145 -8.27 -1.18 -10.79
N ASN A 146 -7.65 -0.74 -11.89
CA ASN A 146 -6.92 0.52 -11.94
C ASN A 146 -7.85 1.76 -11.87
N VAL A 147 -9.01 1.70 -12.51
CA VAL A 147 -10.03 2.76 -12.46
C VAL A 147 -10.54 2.99 -11.04
N ILE A 148 -10.63 1.95 -10.22
CA ILE A 148 -11.05 2.05 -8.81
C ILE A 148 -9.86 2.39 -7.90
N TRP A 149 -8.70 1.77 -8.14
CA TRP A 149 -7.49 1.96 -7.34
C TRP A 149 -7.06 3.43 -7.30
N LEU A 150 -7.06 4.10 -8.46
CA LEU A 150 -6.56 5.46 -8.62
C LEU A 150 -7.32 6.50 -7.77
N PRO A 151 -8.66 6.64 -7.86
CA PRO A 151 -9.40 7.59 -7.04
C PRO A 151 -9.32 7.28 -5.54
N ILE A 152 -9.27 6.00 -5.14
CA ILE A 152 -9.10 5.63 -3.72
C ILE A 152 -7.75 6.14 -3.19
N HIS A 153 -6.65 5.86 -3.90
CA HIS A 153 -5.31 6.28 -3.45
C HIS A 153 -5.13 7.80 -3.52
N LEU A 154 -5.70 8.46 -4.53
CA LEU A 154 -5.72 9.91 -4.60
C LEU A 154 -6.57 10.53 -3.48
N GLY A 155 -7.66 9.87 -3.07
CA GLY A 155 -8.47 10.28 -1.92
C GLY A 155 -7.71 10.19 -0.59
N TRP A 156 -6.97 9.09 -0.38
CA TRP A 156 -6.09 8.95 0.79
C TRP A 156 -4.93 9.95 0.78
N LEU A 157 -4.33 10.20 -0.40
CA LEU A 157 -3.34 11.26 -0.55
C LEU A 157 -3.95 12.62 -0.21
N TRP A 158 -5.12 12.94 -0.77
CA TRP A 158 -5.83 14.18 -0.51
C TRP A 158 -6.12 14.37 0.99
N ALA A 159 -6.58 13.33 1.67
CA ALA A 159 -6.82 13.36 3.11
C ALA A 159 -5.53 13.68 3.89
N GLY A 160 -4.43 12.99 3.54
CA GLY A 160 -3.10 13.26 4.09
C GLY A 160 -2.66 14.71 3.87
N VAL A 161 -2.70 15.19 2.62
CA VAL A 161 -2.25 16.55 2.30
C VAL A 161 -3.16 17.62 2.88
N THR A 162 -4.46 17.35 3.04
CA THR A 162 -5.36 18.29 3.71
C THR A 162 -4.87 18.55 5.14
N LEU A 163 -4.47 17.51 5.87
CA LEU A 163 -3.86 17.65 7.20
C LEU A 163 -2.55 18.45 7.15
N HIS A 164 -1.73 18.25 6.11
CA HIS A 164 -0.49 19.01 5.91
C HIS A 164 -0.72 20.51 5.65
N ARG A 165 -1.81 20.87 4.97
CA ARG A 165 -2.11 22.25 4.54
C ARG A 165 -2.80 23.09 5.60
N LEU A 166 -3.36 22.46 6.61
CA LEU A 166 -3.83 23.19 7.78
C LEU A 166 -2.60 23.86 8.41
N ASN A 167 -2.65 25.18 8.62
CA ASN A 167 -1.55 25.96 9.23
C ASN A 167 -1.46 25.65 10.74
N LEU A 168 -1.26 24.37 11.06
CA LEU A 168 -1.31 23.82 12.39
C LEU A 168 -0.05 24.18 13.15
N SER A 169 -0.20 24.33 14.47
CA SER A 169 0.96 24.46 15.33
C SER A 169 1.91 23.27 15.15
N TYR A 170 3.21 23.49 15.33
CA TYR A 170 4.22 22.42 15.28
C TYR A 170 3.85 21.21 16.17
N ARG A 171 3.26 21.45 17.35
CA ARG A 171 2.80 20.39 18.26
C ARG A 171 1.67 19.56 17.62
N THR A 172 0.68 20.22 17.03
CA THR A 172 -0.47 19.54 16.40
C THR A 172 -0.05 18.73 15.17
N GLN A 173 0.80 19.29 14.29
CA GLN A 173 1.33 18.56 13.14
C GLN A 173 2.09 17.31 13.58
N ARG A 174 2.89 17.42 14.66
CA ARG A 174 3.63 16.31 15.23
C ARG A 174 2.72 15.24 15.84
N MET A 175 1.63 15.62 16.49
CA MET A 175 0.61 14.67 16.97
C MET A 175 -0.06 13.92 15.82
N ILE A 176 -0.39 14.61 14.72
CA ILE A 176 -0.95 13.98 13.51
C ILE A 176 0.04 12.98 12.92
N ASN A 177 1.31 13.38 12.76
CA ASN A 177 2.36 12.50 12.25
C ASN A 177 2.52 11.25 13.13
N TYR A 178 2.47 11.39 14.45
CA TYR A 178 2.48 10.25 15.38
C TYR A 178 1.23 9.38 15.28
N GLY A 179 0.04 9.98 15.11
CA GLY A 179 -1.20 9.24 14.89
C GLY A 179 -1.14 8.40 13.60
N MET A 180 -0.65 8.98 12.50
CA MET A 180 -0.46 8.27 11.23
C MET A 180 0.56 7.13 11.35
N ALA A 181 1.70 7.40 12.00
CA ALA A 181 2.70 6.39 12.27
C ALA A 181 2.15 5.25 13.15
N ALA A 182 1.38 5.58 14.19
CA ALA A 182 0.74 4.60 15.05
C ALA A 182 -0.27 3.74 14.27
N ALA A 183 -1.07 4.33 13.37
CA ALA A 183 -1.97 3.57 12.49
C ALA A 183 -1.20 2.59 11.58
N MET A 184 -0.05 3.00 11.03
CA MET A 184 0.81 2.12 10.24
C MET A 184 1.38 0.97 11.08
N VAL A 185 1.83 1.25 12.31
CA VAL A 185 2.32 0.23 13.26
C VAL A 185 1.19 -0.72 13.66
N ALA A 186 -0.03 -0.22 13.89
CA ALA A 186 -1.18 -1.04 14.22
C ALA A 186 -1.50 -2.05 13.10
N VAL A 187 -1.44 -1.61 11.84
CA VAL A 187 -1.60 -2.52 10.69
C VAL A 187 -0.52 -3.59 10.64
N VAL A 188 0.73 -3.23 10.96
CA VAL A 188 1.84 -4.21 11.08
C VAL A 188 1.54 -5.24 12.17
N VAL A 189 1.12 -4.81 13.36
CA VAL A 189 0.81 -5.69 14.48
C VAL A 189 -0.35 -6.62 14.12
N LEU A 190 -1.43 -6.10 13.55
CA LEU A 190 -2.57 -6.91 13.12
C LEU A 190 -2.18 -7.95 12.08
N ALA A 191 -1.34 -7.60 11.11
CA ALA A 191 -0.84 -8.53 10.11
C ALA A 191 0.01 -9.65 10.72
N LEU A 192 0.84 -9.35 11.72
CA LEU A 192 1.63 -10.37 12.42
C LEU A 192 0.75 -11.30 13.25
N LEU A 193 -0.25 -10.74 13.95
CA LEU A 193 -1.19 -11.53 14.76
C LEU A 193 -2.02 -12.48 13.89
N SER A 194 -2.51 -12.03 12.72
CA SER A 194 -3.26 -12.90 11.82
C SER A 194 -2.41 -14.07 11.33
N THR A 195 -1.14 -13.83 10.98
CA THR A 195 -0.24 -14.91 10.54
C THR A 195 0.12 -15.89 11.66
N ALA A 196 0.19 -15.43 12.92
CA ALA A 196 0.47 -16.30 14.06
C ALA A 196 -0.72 -17.23 14.38
N MET A 197 -1.95 -16.75 14.16
CA MET A 197 -3.17 -17.55 14.34
C MET A 197 -3.33 -18.64 13.28
N GLU A 198 -2.90 -18.39 12.03
CA GLU A 198 -2.95 -19.38 10.94
C GLU A 198 -1.90 -20.51 11.08
N ALA A 199 -0.90 -20.32 11.93
CA ALA A 199 0.18 -21.28 12.17
C ALA A 199 -0.12 -22.28 13.31
N GLN A 200 -1.29 -22.18 13.95
CA GLN A 200 -1.81 -23.08 15.00
C GLN A 200 -2.88 -24.00 14.42
#